data_AF-J3P8Z5-F1
#
_entry.id   AF-J3P8Z5-F1
#
_cell.length_a   1.000
_cell.length_b   1.000
_cell.length_c   1.000
_cell.angle_alpha   90.00
_cell.angle_beta   90.00
_cell.angle_gamma   90.00
#
_symmetry.space_group_name_H-M   'P 1'
#
loop_
_entity.id
_entity.type
_entity.pdbx_description
1 polymer ?
#
loop_
_entity_poly.entity_id
_entity_poly.type
_entity_poly.pdbx_seq_one_letter_code
_entity_poly.pdbx_strand_id
1 'polypeptide(L)'
;MEYRAAEAWPPRRGKGAFICAAVRADYCLEKYLHFNCLFTMLGSFQRGFPFLFYLVIRCHARFTPTILRHLGRNLAVFTRQSLQKEMAVLDCCLRDTGDLEKPELQPYPDISGIGVSVHSSLHPPVQPAIQTDYVCQVIVAFVGTAFIALFLLICNYLISYDPSSNPFSTPLEDALEDQCTHCGHGAPTLPVSTTRTGNKKNDADWWRPNPIDTMFLQWVRRVVHKGLPFLARLSSRRISDAFVECIILASDTQLLTGIAILTSGFLSLGCGSGPNISAYHWQMVVHLAWFAMATHLASLSVLRSYLRRHPHRRLFRFLLTLLLLVLLLVAAVPTVFFNWRERYFEATSGREEMEFTLSAANASSPAVCFFNIGPSRSKFSQIKDHYMRTLRDPESISRYSEFPSYRVLSLAGGLPNLQDTPAFQGTVFSTAILLVAFFNRTVKLFRPLSFVLYLSLRPIVGTSAQDACSRWLEWTMPTKSKLVRAHLWRSLIFRPSVALLVSARMLVDLATSQLINVRTLIPVRAASIEE
;
A
#
# COMPACT_ATOMS: atom_id res chain seq x y z
N MET A 1 -59.26 64.00 -3.67
CA MET A 1 -59.88 63.40 -2.47
C MET A 1 -58.84 62.47 -1.85
N GLU A 2 -58.58 62.68 -0.55
CA GLU A 2 -57.80 61.88 0.44
C GLU A 2 -56.35 61.45 0.08
N TYR A 3 -55.24 62.02 0.59
CA TYR A 3 -54.64 62.27 1.94
C TYR A 3 -53.79 61.11 2.55
N ARG A 4 -52.52 61.45 2.86
CA ARG A 4 -51.51 60.87 3.80
C ARG A 4 -50.77 59.58 3.41
N ALA A 5 -49.53 59.32 3.84
CA ALA A 5 -48.39 60.09 4.40
C ALA A 5 -47.20 59.10 4.42
N ALA A 6 -46.02 59.50 3.92
CA ALA A 6 -44.78 59.67 4.68
C ALA A 6 -44.32 58.51 5.60
N GLU A 7 -43.17 57.90 5.28
CA GLU A 7 -42.05 57.70 6.23
C GLU A 7 -40.77 57.24 5.50
N ALA A 8 -39.62 57.57 6.08
CA ALA A 8 -38.31 57.63 5.44
C ALA A 8 -37.24 56.74 6.14
N TRP A 9 -36.11 56.53 5.42
CA TRP A 9 -34.79 55.95 5.83
C TRP A 9 -34.59 54.42 5.78
N PRO A 10 -33.34 53.90 5.61
CA PRO A 10 -32.22 54.29 4.73
C PRO A 10 -31.70 53.08 3.88
N PRO A 11 -30.75 53.25 2.92
CA PRO A 11 -30.38 52.18 1.99
C PRO A 11 -29.43 51.13 2.60
N ARG A 12 -29.88 49.87 2.64
CA ARG A 12 -29.02 48.70 2.86
C ARG A 12 -28.26 48.36 1.57
N ARG A 13 -26.93 48.30 1.65
CA ARG A 13 -26.05 47.69 0.64
C ARG A 13 -26.33 46.17 0.54
N GLY A 14 -27.12 45.75 -0.45
CA GLY A 14 -27.06 44.39 -1.01
C GLY A 14 -25.99 44.36 -2.11
N LYS A 15 -24.93 43.57 -1.97
CA LYS A 15 -24.81 42.18 -2.47
C LYS A 15 -25.36 42.00 -3.88
N GLY A 16 -24.52 42.30 -4.87
CA GLY A 16 -24.65 41.76 -6.23
C GLY A 16 -24.21 40.30 -6.23
N ALA A 17 -25.19 39.40 -6.39
CA ALA A 17 -25.00 38.03 -6.82
C ALA A 17 -25.94 37.82 -8.01
N PHE A 18 -25.41 37.78 -9.22
CA PHE A 18 -26.09 37.27 -10.42
C PHE A 18 -25.03 37.04 -11.50
N ILE A 19 -24.45 35.84 -11.55
CA ILE A 19 -24.29 34.99 -12.74
C ILE A 19 -24.15 33.55 -12.20
N CYS A 20 -25.24 32.80 -12.24
CA CYS A 20 -25.26 31.36 -11.95
C CYS A 20 -26.38 30.72 -12.77
N ALA A 21 -26.06 30.21 -13.96
CA ALA A 21 -26.85 29.22 -14.67
C ALA A 21 -26.02 28.71 -15.87
N ALA A 22 -25.62 27.42 -15.84
CA ALA A 22 -25.39 26.54 -17.01
C ALA A 22 -24.37 25.39 -16.80
N VAL A 23 -23.93 25.03 -15.58
CA VAL A 23 -23.03 23.85 -15.39
C VAL A 23 -23.42 23.01 -14.16
N ARG A 24 -24.69 22.66 -13.99
CA ARG A 24 -25.13 21.88 -12.81
C ARG A 24 -26.21 20.83 -13.04
N ALA A 25 -26.07 20.03 -14.09
CA ALA A 25 -26.93 18.85 -14.28
C ALA A 25 -26.18 17.51 -14.29
N ASP A 26 -24.94 17.42 -14.81
CA ASP A 26 -24.33 16.09 -15.04
C ASP A 26 -23.50 15.51 -13.88
N TYR A 27 -23.19 16.29 -12.83
CA TYR A 27 -22.37 15.82 -11.70
C TYR A 27 -23.13 15.20 -10.53
N CYS A 28 -24.46 15.07 -10.59
CA CYS A 28 -25.27 14.55 -9.47
C CYS A 28 -25.65 13.08 -9.58
N LEU A 29 -25.57 12.46 -10.76
CA LEU A 29 -25.98 11.06 -10.92
C LEU A 29 -24.87 10.05 -10.53
N GLU A 30 -23.61 10.41 -10.76
CA GLU A 30 -22.45 9.52 -10.52
C GLU A 30 -22.13 9.34 -9.01
N LYS A 31 -22.49 10.31 -8.16
CA LYS A 31 -22.31 10.20 -6.70
C LYS A 31 -23.40 9.40 -6.00
N TYR A 32 -24.58 9.22 -6.60
CA TYR A 32 -25.68 8.47 -5.99
C TYR A 32 -25.49 6.95 -6.14
N LEU A 33 -24.80 6.50 -7.20
CA LEU A 33 -24.54 5.08 -7.45
C LEU A 33 -23.47 4.50 -6.50
N HIS A 34 -22.39 5.26 -6.23
CA HIS A 34 -21.33 4.83 -5.30
C HIS A 34 -21.77 4.84 -3.82
N PHE A 35 -22.73 5.69 -3.44
CA PHE A 35 -23.22 5.76 -2.06
C PHE A 35 -24.19 4.60 -1.73
N ASN A 36 -24.99 4.15 -2.70
CA ASN A 36 -25.87 2.99 -2.51
C ASN A 36 -25.08 1.68 -2.49
N CYS A 37 -24.02 1.50 -3.28
CA CYS A 37 -23.22 0.27 -3.25
C CYS A 37 -22.50 0.09 -1.89
N LEU A 38 -22.04 1.19 -1.28
CA LEU A 38 -21.45 1.18 0.07
C LEU A 38 -22.49 0.86 1.17
N PHE A 39 -23.74 1.32 1.02
CA PHE A 39 -24.81 1.05 1.98
C PHE A 39 -25.41 -0.37 1.83
N THR A 40 -25.45 -0.92 0.61
CA THR A 40 -25.87 -2.32 0.38
C THR A 40 -24.82 -3.31 0.90
N MET A 41 -23.52 -2.98 0.78
CA MET A 41 -22.44 -3.73 1.43
C MET A 41 -22.50 -3.64 2.96
N LEU A 42 -22.84 -2.47 3.53
CA LEU A 42 -23.00 -2.29 4.98
C LEU A 42 -24.30 -2.93 5.53
N GLY A 43 -25.37 -2.99 4.73
CA GLY A 43 -26.65 -3.61 5.10
C GLY A 43 -26.58 -5.13 5.23
N SER A 44 -25.78 -5.78 4.39
CA SER A 44 -25.49 -7.23 4.49
C SER A 44 -24.52 -7.57 5.63
N PHE A 45 -23.74 -6.59 6.12
CA PHE A 45 -22.75 -6.76 7.19
C PHE A 45 -23.34 -6.76 8.62
N GLN A 46 -24.59 -6.30 8.80
CA GLN A 46 -25.19 -6.15 10.13
C GLN A 46 -25.57 -7.47 10.82
N ARG A 47 -25.67 -8.59 10.08
CA ARG A 47 -26.11 -9.89 10.64
C ARG A 47 -24.98 -10.85 11.03
N GLY A 48 -23.74 -10.64 10.59
CA GLY A 48 -22.60 -11.56 10.82
C GLY A 48 -21.57 -11.11 11.87
N PHE A 49 -21.60 -9.85 12.30
CA PHE A 49 -20.54 -9.23 13.10
C PHE A 49 -20.30 -9.86 14.49
N PRO A 50 -21.34 -10.27 15.26
CA PRO A 50 -21.12 -10.90 16.57
C PRO A 50 -20.47 -12.29 16.46
N PHE A 51 -20.75 -13.02 15.38
CA PHE A 51 -20.26 -14.39 15.18
C PHE A 51 -18.79 -14.41 14.73
N LEU A 52 -18.40 -13.50 13.83
CA LEU A 52 -17.01 -13.36 13.38
C LEU A 52 -16.09 -12.90 14.53
N PHE A 53 -16.57 -11.97 15.36
CA PHE A 53 -15.84 -11.46 16.52
C PHE A 53 -15.61 -12.55 17.58
N TYR A 54 -16.61 -13.41 17.80
CA TYR A 54 -16.51 -14.55 18.71
C TYR A 54 -15.56 -15.65 18.20
N LEU A 55 -15.57 -15.93 16.89
CA LEU A 55 -14.73 -16.97 16.28
C LEU A 55 -13.24 -16.59 16.31
N VAL A 56 -12.91 -15.32 16.01
CA VAL A 56 -11.54 -14.80 16.01
C VAL A 56 -10.92 -14.83 17.42
N ILE A 57 -11.70 -14.54 18.46
CA ILE A 57 -11.23 -14.59 19.85
C ILE A 57 -11.03 -16.05 20.33
N ARG A 58 -11.92 -16.97 19.94
CA ARG A 58 -11.87 -18.37 20.42
C ARG A 58 -10.81 -19.23 19.73
N CYS A 59 -10.47 -18.94 18.47
CA CYS A 59 -9.42 -19.66 17.74
C CYS A 59 -7.99 -19.27 18.19
N HIS A 60 -7.76 -18.06 18.72
CA HIS A 60 -6.43 -17.56 19.01
C HIS A 60 -5.78 -18.18 20.28
N ALA A 61 -6.57 -18.58 21.28
CA ALA A 61 -6.03 -19.06 22.57
C ALA A 61 -5.28 -20.42 22.50
N ARG A 62 -5.31 -21.13 21.36
CA ARG A 62 -4.67 -22.46 21.21
C ARG A 62 -3.57 -22.57 20.16
N PHE A 63 -3.42 -21.62 19.23
CA PHE A 63 -2.65 -21.86 18.00
C PHE A 63 -1.22 -21.29 17.96
N THR A 64 -0.92 -20.24 18.72
CA THR A 64 0.34 -19.48 18.60
C THR A 64 1.61 -20.29 18.95
N PRO A 65 1.66 -21.17 19.98
CA PRO A 65 2.88 -21.89 20.33
C PRO A 65 3.29 -22.97 19.30
N THR A 66 2.31 -23.56 18.61
CA THR A 66 2.52 -24.71 17.71
C THR A 66 3.08 -24.26 16.36
N ILE A 67 2.57 -23.14 15.83
CA ILE A 67 3.02 -22.57 14.55
C ILE A 67 4.49 -22.14 14.61
N LEU A 68 4.92 -21.51 15.72
CA LEU A 68 6.31 -21.09 15.93
C LEU A 68 7.31 -22.25 15.92
N ARG A 69 6.94 -23.42 16.46
CA ARG A 69 7.79 -24.63 16.42
C ARG A 69 7.91 -25.22 15.02
N HIS A 70 6.84 -25.20 14.23
CA HIS A 70 6.90 -25.69 12.84
C HIS A 70 7.66 -24.73 11.92
N LEU A 71 7.53 -23.41 12.12
CA LEU A 71 8.28 -22.43 11.34
C LEU A 71 9.80 -22.59 11.50
N GLY A 72 10.27 -22.81 12.74
CA GLY A 72 11.71 -22.98 13.02
C GLY A 72 12.33 -24.23 12.38
N ARG A 73 11.58 -25.34 12.30
CA ARG A 73 12.07 -26.58 11.66
C ARG A 73 12.16 -26.43 10.14
N ASN A 74 11.20 -25.75 9.51
CA ASN A 74 11.18 -25.56 8.06
C ASN A 74 12.29 -24.60 7.59
N LEU A 75 12.63 -23.57 8.38
CA LEU A 75 13.70 -22.62 8.04
C LEU A 75 15.09 -23.30 7.97
N ALA A 76 15.35 -24.29 8.82
CA ALA A 76 16.64 -25.00 8.85
C ALA A 76 16.80 -26.00 7.68
N VAL A 77 15.69 -26.54 7.16
CA VAL A 77 15.69 -27.41 5.97
C VAL A 77 15.98 -26.59 4.70
N PHE A 78 15.49 -25.34 4.66
CA PHE A 78 15.66 -24.44 3.53
C PHE A 78 17.12 -24.13 3.19
N THR A 79 17.95 -23.83 4.19
CA THR A 79 19.38 -23.52 3.98
C THR A 79 20.19 -24.71 3.46
N ARG A 80 19.75 -25.96 3.71
CA ARG A 80 20.49 -27.17 3.31
C ARG A 80 20.21 -27.63 1.89
N GLN A 81 19.06 -27.27 1.31
CA GLN A 81 18.65 -27.72 -0.02
C GLN A 81 19.12 -26.82 -1.18
N SER A 82 19.73 -25.67 -0.90
CA SER A 82 19.99 -24.65 -1.92
C SER A 82 21.15 -24.97 -2.89
N LEU A 83 22.02 -25.94 -2.60
CA LEU A 83 23.25 -26.16 -3.39
C LEU A 83 23.19 -27.32 -4.41
N GLN A 84 22.24 -28.25 -4.31
CA GLN A 84 22.13 -29.39 -5.24
C GLN A 84 21.13 -29.17 -6.40
N LYS A 85 20.41 -28.05 -6.42
CA LYS A 85 19.25 -27.85 -7.31
C LYS A 85 19.57 -27.25 -8.68
N GLU A 86 20.77 -26.73 -8.92
CA GLU A 86 21.03 -25.92 -10.13
C GLU A 86 20.90 -26.69 -11.44
N MET A 87 21.31 -27.96 -11.50
CA MET A 87 21.20 -28.74 -12.75
C MET A 87 19.76 -29.20 -13.05
N ALA A 88 18.97 -29.56 -12.03
CA ALA A 88 17.58 -29.97 -12.21
C ALA A 88 16.67 -28.81 -12.64
N VAL A 89 16.99 -27.60 -12.22
CA VAL A 89 16.29 -26.38 -12.66
C VAL A 89 16.49 -26.14 -14.15
N LEU A 90 17.71 -26.30 -14.64
CA LEU A 90 18.00 -26.08 -16.06
C LEU A 90 17.24 -27.06 -16.96
N ASP A 91 17.20 -28.36 -16.61
CA ASP A 91 16.49 -29.38 -17.40
C ASP A 91 14.97 -29.12 -17.45
N CYS A 92 14.39 -28.69 -16.33
CA CYS A 92 12.98 -28.29 -16.26
C CYS A 92 12.66 -27.10 -17.18
N CYS A 93 13.58 -26.14 -17.28
CA CYS A 93 13.37 -24.94 -18.08
C CYS A 93 13.64 -25.16 -19.57
N LEU A 94 14.55 -26.08 -19.91
CA LEU A 94 14.84 -26.45 -21.30
C LEU A 94 13.67 -27.21 -21.94
N ARG A 95 13.00 -28.09 -21.18
CA ARG A 95 11.78 -28.78 -21.65
C ARG A 95 10.66 -27.82 -22.08
N ASP A 96 10.52 -26.67 -21.40
CA ASP A 96 9.53 -25.63 -21.75
C ASP A 96 9.91 -24.84 -23.03
N THR A 97 11.16 -24.92 -23.49
CA THR A 97 11.63 -24.17 -24.67
C THR A 97 11.56 -24.95 -25.97
N GLY A 98 11.39 -26.28 -25.92
CA GLY A 98 11.42 -27.14 -27.11
C GLY A 98 10.16 -27.05 -27.98
N ASP A 99 9.00 -26.82 -27.37
CA ASP A 99 7.71 -26.95 -28.04
C ASP A 99 7.03 -25.58 -28.20
N LEU A 100 7.41 -24.83 -29.23
CA LEU A 100 6.62 -23.69 -29.72
C LEU A 100 5.39 -24.14 -30.54
N GLU A 101 5.21 -25.44 -30.78
CA GLU A 101 4.01 -25.99 -31.41
C GLU A 101 2.87 -26.06 -30.39
N LYS A 102 1.73 -25.46 -30.76
CA LYS A 102 0.45 -25.33 -30.02
C LYS A 102 0.38 -26.15 -28.71
N PRO A 103 0.55 -25.51 -27.54
CA PRO A 103 0.34 -26.18 -26.29
C PRO A 103 -1.14 -26.51 -26.13
N GLU A 104 -1.46 -27.80 -26.17
CA GLU A 104 -2.73 -28.32 -25.66
C GLU A 104 -2.76 -27.97 -24.16
N LEU A 105 -3.68 -27.08 -23.75
CA LEU A 105 -3.79 -26.62 -22.36
C LEU A 105 -4.06 -27.83 -21.47
N GLN A 106 -3.02 -28.39 -20.86
CA GLN A 106 -3.22 -29.34 -19.77
C GLN A 106 -3.72 -28.58 -18.53
N PRO A 107 -4.72 -29.14 -17.81
CA PRO A 107 -5.27 -28.53 -16.61
C PRO A 107 -4.16 -28.31 -15.56
N TYR A 108 -4.16 -27.13 -14.95
CA TYR A 108 -3.14 -26.67 -14.03
C TYR A 108 -2.96 -27.63 -12.85
N PRO A 109 -1.75 -28.15 -12.60
CA PRO A 109 -1.52 -28.97 -11.42
C PRO A 109 -1.47 -28.09 -10.15
N ASP A 110 -2.09 -28.63 -9.10
CA ASP A 110 -2.63 -27.93 -7.93
C ASP A 110 -1.57 -27.37 -6.95
N ILE A 111 -1.90 -26.30 -6.20
CA ILE A 111 -1.08 -25.78 -5.08
C ILE A 111 -1.38 -26.56 -3.77
N SER A 112 -1.52 -27.87 -3.88
CA SER A 112 -1.92 -28.74 -2.76
C SER A 112 -0.94 -28.73 -1.56
N GLY A 113 0.27 -28.21 -1.77
CA GLY A 113 1.30 -27.99 -0.76
C GLY A 113 1.04 -26.89 0.29
N ILE A 114 -0.01 -26.06 0.16
CA ILE A 114 -0.37 -25.04 1.19
C ILE A 114 -1.15 -25.64 2.38
N GLY A 115 -1.40 -26.96 2.38
CA GLY A 115 -1.94 -27.67 3.55
C GLY A 115 -3.42 -28.04 3.45
N VAL A 116 -3.97 -28.14 2.24
CA VAL A 116 -5.28 -28.76 2.01
C VAL A 116 -5.04 -30.07 1.27
N SER A 117 -4.69 -31.10 2.04
CA SER A 117 -4.55 -32.48 1.56
C SER A 117 -5.92 -32.98 1.11
N VAL A 118 -6.14 -33.06 -0.21
CA VAL A 118 -7.26 -33.85 -0.74
C VAL A 118 -6.89 -35.31 -0.57
N HIS A 119 -7.57 -36.01 0.34
CA HIS A 119 -7.47 -37.46 0.41
C HIS A 119 -7.99 -38.05 -0.90
N SER A 120 -7.07 -38.50 -1.75
CA SER A 120 -7.35 -39.25 -2.97
C SER A 120 -8.09 -40.54 -2.59
N SER A 121 -9.41 -40.46 -2.62
CA SER A 121 -10.29 -41.61 -2.56
C SER A 121 -10.41 -42.15 -3.98
N LEU A 122 -10.05 -43.41 -4.14
CA LEU A 122 -9.93 -44.15 -5.39
C LEU A 122 -11.30 -44.28 -6.09
N HIS A 123 -11.74 -43.28 -6.86
CA HIS A 123 -12.91 -43.40 -7.74
C HIS A 123 -12.69 -42.65 -9.08
N PRO A 124 -13.29 -43.15 -10.18
CA PRO A 124 -12.97 -42.74 -11.56
C PRO A 124 -13.53 -41.34 -11.90
N PRO A 125 -13.03 -40.71 -12.99
CA PRO A 125 -13.06 -39.27 -13.16
C PRO A 125 -14.41 -38.80 -13.69
N VAL A 126 -15.11 -37.98 -12.91
CA VAL A 126 -16.22 -37.15 -13.39
C VAL A 126 -15.94 -35.70 -12.98
N GLN A 127 -15.62 -34.91 -14.00
CA GLN A 127 -15.64 -33.44 -14.13
C GLN A 127 -14.62 -32.58 -13.33
N PRO A 128 -13.82 -31.75 -14.04
CA PRO A 128 -12.83 -30.82 -13.44
C PRO A 128 -13.41 -29.53 -12.84
N ALA A 129 -14.72 -29.43 -12.61
CA ALA A 129 -15.37 -28.17 -12.22
C ALA A 129 -15.25 -27.80 -10.72
N ILE A 130 -14.75 -28.68 -9.85
CA ILE A 130 -14.81 -28.49 -8.39
C ILE A 130 -13.52 -27.88 -7.81
N GLN A 131 -12.42 -27.82 -8.56
CA GLN A 131 -11.09 -27.54 -7.99
C GLN A 131 -10.72 -26.06 -7.90
N THR A 132 -11.34 -25.19 -8.71
CA THR A 132 -11.14 -23.73 -8.68
C THR A 132 -11.64 -23.08 -7.37
N ASP A 133 -12.58 -23.71 -6.68
CA ASP A 133 -13.26 -23.10 -5.53
C ASP A 133 -12.33 -22.89 -4.32
N TYR A 134 -11.32 -23.74 -4.14
CA TYR A 134 -10.45 -23.70 -2.96
C TYR A 134 -9.45 -22.55 -2.97
N VAL A 135 -8.81 -22.30 -4.12
CA VAL A 135 -7.86 -21.19 -4.29
C VAL A 135 -8.58 -19.86 -4.08
N CYS A 136 -9.79 -19.73 -4.64
CA CYS A 136 -10.66 -18.58 -4.42
C CYS A 136 -10.98 -18.38 -2.93
N GLN A 137 -11.34 -19.45 -2.20
CA GLN A 137 -11.63 -19.34 -0.76
C GLN A 137 -10.44 -18.85 0.06
N VAL A 138 -9.24 -19.37 -0.20
CA VAL A 138 -8.01 -18.96 0.51
C VAL A 138 -7.70 -17.49 0.22
N ILE A 139 -7.81 -17.06 -1.05
CA ILE A 139 -7.59 -15.67 -1.44
C ILE A 139 -8.63 -14.76 -0.80
N VAL A 140 -9.91 -15.11 -0.87
CA VAL A 140 -11.00 -14.31 -0.29
C VAL A 140 -10.82 -14.17 1.22
N ALA A 141 -10.47 -15.24 1.93
CA ALA A 141 -10.21 -15.18 3.37
C ALA A 141 -8.98 -14.30 3.70
N PHE A 142 -7.89 -14.46 2.95
CA PHE A 142 -6.67 -13.68 3.15
C PHE A 142 -6.88 -12.20 2.84
N VAL A 143 -7.47 -11.90 1.69
CA VAL A 143 -7.75 -10.53 1.24
C VAL A 143 -8.79 -9.88 2.17
N GLY A 144 -9.84 -10.62 2.53
CA GLY A 144 -10.87 -10.17 3.47
C GLY A 144 -10.29 -9.80 4.84
N THR A 145 -9.40 -10.61 5.41
CA THR A 145 -8.78 -10.30 6.70
C THR A 145 -7.85 -9.08 6.64
N ALA A 146 -7.16 -8.86 5.52
CA ALA A 146 -6.37 -7.64 5.33
C ALA A 146 -7.24 -6.39 5.11
N PHE A 147 -8.38 -6.50 4.42
CA PHE A 147 -9.35 -5.40 4.33
C PHE A 147 -9.98 -5.07 5.68
N ILE A 148 -10.26 -6.08 6.52
CA ILE A 148 -10.70 -5.86 7.90
C ILE A 148 -9.61 -5.11 8.69
N ALA A 149 -8.35 -5.52 8.57
CA ALA A 149 -7.24 -4.83 9.21
C ALA A 149 -7.13 -3.36 8.76
N LEU A 150 -7.26 -3.11 7.45
CA LEU A 150 -7.29 -1.76 6.89
C LEU A 150 -8.46 -0.93 7.42
N PHE A 151 -9.66 -1.51 7.46
CA PHE A 151 -10.84 -0.86 8.02
C PHE A 151 -10.64 -0.48 9.49
N LEU A 152 -10.08 -1.38 10.30
CA LEU A 152 -9.75 -1.11 11.70
C LEU A 152 -8.72 0.02 11.84
N LEU A 153 -7.70 0.06 10.97
CA LEU A 153 -6.72 1.16 10.93
C LEU A 153 -7.37 2.50 10.61
N ILE A 154 -8.28 2.53 9.62
CA ILE A 154 -9.02 3.74 9.25
C ILE A 154 -9.90 4.19 10.43
N CYS A 155 -10.67 3.28 11.02
CA CYS A 155 -11.54 3.61 12.14
C CYS A 155 -10.74 4.13 13.34
N ASN A 156 -9.63 3.48 13.68
CA ASN A 156 -8.76 3.92 14.77
C ASN A 156 -8.15 5.31 14.46
N TYR A 157 -7.73 5.57 13.23
CA TYR A 157 -7.21 6.87 12.82
C TYR A 157 -8.26 7.99 12.93
N LEU A 158 -9.51 7.72 12.52
CA LEU A 158 -10.57 8.72 12.56
C LEU A 158 -11.10 8.98 13.98
N ILE A 159 -11.26 7.91 14.77
CA ILE A 159 -11.95 7.95 16.07
C ILE A 159 -10.97 8.18 17.22
N SER A 160 -9.87 7.43 17.28
CA SER A 160 -9.03 7.32 18.48
C SER A 160 -7.70 8.06 18.38
N TYR A 161 -7.16 8.25 17.18
CA TYR A 161 -5.82 8.81 17.01
C TYR A 161 -5.77 10.30 17.37
N ASP A 162 -5.05 10.66 18.43
CA ASP A 162 -4.83 12.06 18.79
C ASP A 162 -3.48 12.57 18.23
N PRO A 163 -3.49 13.50 17.25
CA PRO A 163 -2.26 14.03 16.69
C PRO A 163 -1.46 14.87 17.67
N SER A 164 -2.06 15.41 18.75
CA SER A 164 -1.36 16.23 19.77
C SER A 164 -0.66 15.42 20.86
N SER A 165 -0.98 14.14 21.01
CA SER A 165 -0.33 13.28 22.00
C SER A 165 1.13 13.04 21.62
N ASN A 166 2.05 13.43 22.50
CA ASN A 166 3.48 13.19 22.30
C ASN A 166 3.76 11.68 22.43
N PRO A 167 4.16 10.98 21.35
CA PRO A 167 4.40 9.54 21.41
C PRO A 167 5.68 9.16 22.17
N PHE A 168 6.39 10.15 22.73
CA PHE A 168 7.60 10.00 23.52
C PHE A 168 7.39 10.33 25.00
N SER A 169 6.18 10.67 25.45
CA SER A 169 5.92 10.84 26.89
C SER A 169 6.19 9.52 27.61
N THR A 170 6.79 9.62 28.80
CA THR A 170 7.01 8.46 29.64
C THR A 170 5.75 8.14 30.42
N PRO A 171 5.43 6.86 30.70
CA PRO A 171 4.25 6.50 31.50
C PRO A 171 4.21 7.18 32.87
N LEU A 172 5.37 7.59 33.40
CA LEU A 172 5.47 8.33 34.66
C LEU A 172 4.93 9.76 34.53
N GLU A 173 5.19 10.44 33.40
CA GLU A 173 4.63 11.76 33.13
C GLU A 173 3.11 11.69 32.97
N ASP A 174 2.60 10.70 32.25
CA ASP A 174 1.17 10.50 32.07
C ASP A 174 0.47 10.20 33.43
N ALA A 175 1.12 9.39 34.30
CA ALA A 175 0.58 9.08 35.63
C ALA A 175 0.58 10.29 36.58
N LEU A 176 1.57 11.16 36.48
CA LEU A 176 1.64 12.41 37.25
C LEU A 176 0.59 13.43 36.78
N GLU A 177 0.34 13.50 35.46
CA GLU A 177 -0.65 14.41 34.88
C GLU A 177 -2.09 14.02 35.28
N ASP A 178 -2.43 12.72 35.21
CA ASP A 178 -3.74 12.21 35.66
C ASP A 178 -3.94 12.47 37.18
N GLN A 179 -2.87 12.46 37.98
CA GLN A 179 -2.93 12.72 39.43
C GLN A 179 -3.16 14.21 39.76
N CYS A 180 -2.65 15.15 38.94
CA CYS A 180 -2.84 16.59 39.17
C CYS A 180 -4.26 17.07 38.81
N THR A 181 -4.93 16.45 37.84
CA THR A 181 -6.29 16.87 37.43
C THR A 181 -7.38 16.58 38.46
N HIS A 182 -7.13 15.72 39.45
CA HIS A 182 -8.10 15.40 40.50
C HIS A 182 -7.96 16.24 41.78
N CYS A 183 -6.94 17.09 41.88
CA CYS A 183 -6.72 17.96 43.04
C CYS A 183 -7.50 19.29 42.90
N GLY A 184 -8.82 19.19 42.83
CA GLY A 184 -9.73 20.33 42.93
C GLY A 184 -9.93 20.77 44.38
N HIS A 185 -9.47 21.98 44.68
CA HIS A 185 -9.82 22.84 45.83
C HIS A 185 -9.31 22.47 47.23
N GLY A 186 -8.34 23.26 47.73
CA GLY A 186 -8.29 23.63 49.15
C GLY A 186 -6.96 23.53 49.90
N ALA A 187 -5.84 23.14 49.27
CA ALA A 187 -4.58 23.03 50.01
C ALA A 187 -3.85 24.39 50.10
N PRO A 188 -3.49 24.87 51.31
CA PRO A 188 -2.76 26.11 51.49
C PRO A 188 -1.38 26.02 50.86
N THR A 189 -1.01 27.10 50.18
CA THR A 189 0.27 27.36 49.54
C THR A 189 1.44 27.12 50.50
N LEU A 190 1.96 25.89 50.52
CA LEU A 190 3.29 25.63 51.06
C LEU A 190 4.31 26.16 50.05
N PRO A 191 5.32 26.94 50.49
CA PRO A 191 6.38 27.42 49.63
C PRO A 191 7.24 26.22 49.21
N VAL A 192 6.91 25.64 48.07
CA VAL A 192 7.75 24.64 47.41
C VAL A 192 9.03 25.37 47.01
N SER A 193 10.07 25.12 47.81
CA SER A 193 11.42 25.60 47.60
C SER A 193 11.87 25.33 46.17
N THR A 194 11.92 26.41 45.40
CA THR A 194 12.58 26.53 44.11
C THR A 194 14.08 26.32 44.26
N THR A 195 14.52 25.08 44.47
CA THR A 195 15.93 24.70 44.36
C THR A 195 16.13 23.79 43.15
N ARG A 196 16.54 24.43 42.06
CA ARG A 196 17.55 23.89 41.12
C ARG A 196 17.20 22.57 40.41
N THR A 197 16.30 22.64 39.43
CA THR A 197 16.24 21.71 38.28
C THR A 197 16.11 22.48 36.96
N GLY A 198 16.95 23.50 36.77
CA GLY A 198 17.07 24.21 35.50
C GLY A 198 17.79 23.36 34.45
N ASN A 199 17.05 22.56 33.69
CA ASN A 199 17.29 22.29 32.25
C ASN A 199 16.37 21.22 31.63
N LYS A 200 15.53 20.51 32.40
CA LYS A 200 14.67 19.45 31.83
C LYS A 200 13.47 19.94 31.00
N LYS A 201 13.19 21.25 31.00
CA LYS A 201 12.01 21.82 30.31
C LYS A 201 12.16 21.86 28.77
N ASN A 202 13.36 21.64 28.23
CA ASN A 202 13.62 21.74 26.79
C ASN A 202 13.43 20.42 26.02
N ASP A 203 13.30 19.27 26.71
CA ASP A 203 13.21 17.97 26.04
C ASP A 203 11.81 17.66 25.51
N ALA A 204 10.77 18.44 25.87
CA ALA A 204 9.43 18.30 25.32
C ALA A 204 9.20 19.12 24.03
N ASP A 205 9.99 20.18 23.80
CA ASP A 205 9.75 21.18 22.74
C ASP A 205 10.12 20.71 21.32
N TRP A 206 10.89 19.64 21.19
CA TRP A 206 11.37 19.19 19.87
C TRP A 206 10.31 18.43 19.07
N TRP A 207 9.29 17.85 19.73
CA TRP A 207 8.23 17.13 19.04
C TRP A 207 7.10 18.09 18.63
N ARG A 208 6.72 18.06 17.36
CA ARG A 208 5.57 18.81 16.83
C ARG A 208 4.65 17.87 16.06
N PRO A 209 3.32 17.98 16.25
CA PRO A 209 2.36 17.19 15.50
C PRO A 209 2.41 17.56 14.02
N ASN A 210 2.07 16.60 13.16
CA ASN A 210 1.97 16.87 11.72
C ASN A 210 0.78 17.83 11.48
N PRO A 211 1.00 19.03 10.88
CA PRO A 211 -0.08 20.00 10.67
C PRO A 211 -1.18 19.47 9.75
N ILE A 212 -0.86 18.55 8.82
CA ILE A 212 -1.85 17.96 7.93
C ILE A 212 -2.82 17.08 8.73
N ASP A 213 -2.29 16.24 9.63
CA ASP A 213 -3.10 15.33 10.43
C ASP A 213 -3.99 16.13 11.41
N THR A 214 -3.49 17.21 12.01
CA THR A 214 -4.31 18.06 12.90
C THR A 214 -5.42 18.77 12.14
N MET A 215 -5.14 19.37 10.99
CA MET A 215 -6.14 20.05 10.16
C MET A 215 -7.21 19.08 9.65
N PHE A 216 -6.79 17.93 9.12
CA PHE A 216 -7.69 16.92 8.59
C PHE A 216 -8.58 16.35 9.68
N LEU A 217 -8.02 15.89 10.80
CA LEU A 217 -8.81 15.30 11.89
C LEU A 217 -9.73 16.33 12.55
N GLN A 218 -9.32 17.59 12.69
CA GLN A 218 -10.21 18.65 13.17
C GLN A 218 -11.38 18.88 12.22
N TRP A 219 -11.15 18.83 10.91
CA TRP A 219 -12.23 18.94 9.93
C TRP A 219 -13.15 17.73 9.99
N VAL A 220 -12.61 16.51 9.92
CA VAL A 220 -13.40 15.27 9.96
C VAL A 220 -14.20 15.18 11.26
N ARG A 221 -13.58 15.40 12.41
CA ARG A 221 -14.27 15.37 13.71
C ARG A 221 -15.39 16.41 13.76
N ARG A 222 -15.20 17.62 13.23
CA ARG A 222 -16.28 18.62 13.16
C ARG A 222 -17.45 18.15 12.30
N VAL A 223 -17.19 17.50 11.18
CA VAL A 223 -18.26 16.96 10.30
C VAL A 223 -18.94 15.75 10.95
N VAL A 224 -18.15 14.81 11.45
CA VAL A 224 -18.62 13.55 12.06
C VAL A 224 -19.37 13.81 13.36
N HIS A 225 -18.87 14.66 14.27
CA HIS A 225 -19.57 14.97 15.51
C HIS A 225 -20.89 15.72 15.28
N LYS A 226 -20.97 16.54 14.23
CA LYS A 226 -22.23 17.22 13.86
C LYS A 226 -23.23 16.26 13.19
N GLY A 227 -22.75 15.33 12.36
CA GLY A 227 -23.62 14.40 11.64
C GLY A 227 -24.00 13.15 12.42
N LEU A 228 -23.11 12.62 13.27
CA LEU A 228 -23.27 11.36 14.00
C LEU A 228 -22.74 11.50 15.45
N PRO A 229 -23.52 12.08 16.37
CA PRO A 229 -23.10 12.27 17.76
C PRO A 229 -22.80 10.95 18.50
N PHE A 230 -23.31 9.81 18.01
CA PHE A 230 -22.97 8.49 18.57
C PHE A 230 -21.48 8.14 18.41
N LEU A 231 -20.85 8.53 17.29
CA LEU A 231 -19.42 8.27 17.05
C LEU A 231 -18.54 9.06 18.03
N ALA A 232 -19.02 10.20 18.53
CA ALA A 232 -18.37 10.93 19.60
C ALA A 232 -18.24 10.10 20.88
N ARG A 233 -19.28 9.33 21.21
CA ARG A 233 -19.27 8.43 22.38
C ARG A 233 -18.34 7.24 22.18
N LEU A 234 -18.09 6.83 20.94
CA LEU A 234 -17.13 5.75 20.64
C LEU A 234 -15.67 6.14 20.87
N SER A 235 -15.36 7.43 21.04
CA SER A 235 -14.00 7.92 21.34
C SER A 235 -13.50 7.57 22.76
N SER A 236 -14.19 6.70 23.51
CA SER A 236 -13.77 6.30 24.85
C SER A 236 -12.40 5.59 24.85
N ARG A 237 -11.61 5.77 25.91
CA ARG A 237 -10.31 5.09 26.10
C ARG A 237 -10.43 3.56 25.90
N ARG A 238 -11.50 2.94 26.41
CA ARG A 238 -11.77 1.50 26.27
C ARG A 238 -11.88 1.03 24.81
N ILE A 239 -12.53 1.81 23.96
CA ILE A 239 -12.70 1.45 22.54
C ILE A 239 -11.38 1.62 21.79
N SER A 240 -10.60 2.65 22.12
CA SER A 240 -9.24 2.81 21.58
C SER A 240 -8.37 1.59 21.90
N ASP A 241 -8.40 1.11 23.14
CA ASP A 241 -7.65 -0.08 23.55
C ASP A 241 -8.09 -1.33 22.78
N ALA A 242 -9.42 -1.53 22.63
CA ALA A 242 -9.97 -2.63 21.84
C ALA A 242 -9.54 -2.56 20.36
N PHE A 243 -9.52 -1.37 19.76
CA PHE A 243 -9.00 -1.20 18.39
C PHE A 243 -7.53 -1.57 18.30
N VAL A 244 -6.69 -1.11 19.24
CA VAL A 244 -5.26 -1.43 19.25
C VAL A 244 -5.05 -2.94 19.34
N GLU A 245 -5.76 -3.64 20.23
CA GLU A 245 -5.69 -5.10 20.34
C GLU A 245 -6.15 -5.82 19.07
N CYS A 246 -7.26 -5.38 18.46
CA CYS A 246 -7.75 -5.96 17.21
C CYS A 246 -6.75 -5.73 16.05
N ILE A 247 -6.17 -4.53 15.94
CA ILE A 247 -5.17 -4.22 14.92
C ILE A 247 -3.90 -5.05 15.13
N ILE A 248 -3.45 -5.21 16.38
CA ILE A 248 -2.32 -6.08 16.74
C ILE A 248 -2.55 -7.49 16.22
N LEU A 249 -3.72 -8.06 16.53
CA LEU A 249 -4.06 -9.43 16.15
C LEU A 249 -4.16 -9.59 14.64
N ALA A 250 -4.89 -8.69 13.97
CA ALA A 250 -5.10 -8.76 12.54
C ALA A 250 -3.79 -8.58 11.76
N SER A 251 -2.93 -7.64 12.18
CA SER A 251 -1.68 -7.36 11.48
C SER A 251 -0.57 -8.39 11.73
N ASP A 252 -0.54 -9.03 12.90
CA ASP A 252 0.36 -10.16 13.16
C ASP A 252 -0.07 -11.42 12.41
N THR A 253 -1.38 -11.67 12.33
CA THR A 253 -1.92 -12.77 11.52
C THR A 253 -1.53 -12.59 10.05
N GLN A 254 -1.75 -11.40 9.50
CA GLN A 254 -1.36 -11.08 8.12
C GLN A 254 0.15 -11.23 7.88
N LEU A 255 0.99 -10.79 8.82
CA LEU A 255 2.44 -10.94 8.71
C LEU A 255 2.87 -12.42 8.68
N LEU A 256 2.36 -13.23 9.61
CA LEU A 256 2.68 -14.65 9.68
C LEU A 256 2.16 -15.40 8.45
N THR A 257 0.93 -15.10 8.01
CA THR A 257 0.36 -15.72 6.81
C THR A 257 1.12 -15.31 5.54
N GLY A 258 1.55 -14.05 5.42
CA GLY A 258 2.41 -13.62 4.31
C GLY A 258 3.75 -14.37 4.26
N ILE A 259 4.40 -14.58 5.41
CA ILE A 259 5.63 -15.38 5.50
C ILE A 259 5.35 -16.84 5.13
N ALA A 260 4.27 -17.42 5.63
CA ALA A 260 3.89 -18.80 5.35
C ALA A 260 3.59 -19.04 3.86
N ILE A 261 2.84 -18.13 3.23
CA ILE A 261 2.51 -18.19 1.79
C ILE A 261 3.77 -18.11 0.94
N LEU A 262 4.68 -17.15 1.21
CA LEU A 262 5.96 -17.09 0.48
C LEU A 262 6.80 -18.34 0.70
N THR A 263 6.91 -18.80 1.94
CA THR A 263 7.70 -19.99 2.26
C THR A 263 7.15 -21.21 1.52
N SER A 264 5.83 -21.41 1.50
CA SER A 264 5.18 -22.48 0.76
C SER A 264 5.39 -22.34 -0.75
N GLY A 265 5.28 -21.11 -1.29
CA GLY A 265 5.61 -20.82 -2.68
C GLY A 265 7.03 -21.23 -3.02
N PHE A 266 8.03 -20.81 -2.22
CA PHE A 266 9.44 -21.16 -2.44
C PHE A 266 9.70 -22.66 -2.37
N LEU A 267 9.02 -23.38 -1.47
CA LEU A 267 9.11 -24.85 -1.41
C LEU A 267 8.53 -25.50 -2.67
N SER A 268 7.52 -24.88 -3.28
CA SER A 268 6.84 -25.35 -4.50
C SER A 268 7.58 -25.00 -5.80
N LEU A 269 8.70 -24.27 -5.73
CA LEU A 269 9.56 -23.98 -6.90
C LEU A 269 10.49 -25.14 -7.27
N GLY A 270 10.64 -26.15 -6.41
CA GLY A 270 11.60 -27.23 -6.65
C GLY A 270 11.18 -28.11 -7.82
N CYS A 271 12.07 -28.27 -8.82
CA CYS A 271 11.90 -29.17 -9.97
C CYS A 271 12.00 -30.67 -9.62
N GLY A 272 11.39 -31.08 -8.51
CA GLY A 272 11.30 -32.49 -8.11
C GLY A 272 10.14 -33.20 -8.80
N SER A 273 9.85 -34.43 -8.37
CA SER A 273 8.73 -35.25 -8.90
C SER A 273 7.33 -34.67 -8.62
N GLY A 274 7.24 -33.51 -7.98
CA GLY A 274 5.99 -32.82 -7.71
C GLY A 274 5.66 -31.79 -8.79
N PRO A 275 4.40 -31.34 -8.87
CA PRO A 275 4.03 -30.28 -9.79
C PRO A 275 4.69 -28.95 -9.42
N ASN A 276 5.33 -28.33 -10.41
CA ASN A 276 5.95 -27.02 -10.24
C ASN A 276 4.87 -25.93 -10.20
N ILE A 277 5.06 -24.94 -9.34
CA ILE A 277 4.19 -23.77 -9.35
C ILE A 277 4.36 -22.99 -10.66
N SER A 278 3.25 -22.82 -11.38
CA SER A 278 3.20 -22.02 -12.60
C SER A 278 3.50 -20.55 -12.30
N ALA A 279 3.98 -19.81 -13.29
CA ALA A 279 4.24 -18.38 -13.22
C ALA A 279 3.00 -17.59 -12.74
N TYR A 280 1.80 -17.97 -13.18
CA TYR A 280 0.54 -17.34 -12.76
C TYR A 280 0.31 -17.43 -11.26
N HIS A 281 0.28 -18.64 -10.73
CA HIS A 281 0.15 -18.88 -9.29
C HIS A 281 1.27 -18.22 -8.48
N TRP A 282 2.51 -18.20 -8.99
CA TRP A 282 3.61 -17.48 -8.34
C TRP A 282 3.33 -15.99 -8.22
N GLN A 283 2.85 -15.36 -9.30
CA GLN A 283 2.46 -13.95 -9.29
C GLN A 283 1.41 -13.68 -8.22
N MET A 284 0.42 -14.55 -8.04
CA MET A 284 -0.59 -14.42 -6.98
C MET A 284 0.05 -14.48 -5.58
N VAL A 285 0.94 -15.45 -5.33
CA VAL A 285 1.68 -15.59 -4.06
C VAL A 285 2.45 -14.30 -3.73
N VAL A 286 3.21 -13.75 -4.68
CA VAL A 286 3.94 -12.48 -4.53
C VAL A 286 2.99 -11.34 -4.19
N HIS A 287 1.86 -11.27 -4.89
CA HIS A 287 0.86 -10.23 -4.72
C HIS A 287 0.11 -10.27 -3.38
N LEU A 288 -0.12 -11.46 -2.83
CA LEU A 288 -0.68 -11.65 -1.48
C LEU A 288 0.34 -11.24 -0.43
N ALA A 289 1.59 -11.68 -0.57
CA ALA A 289 2.66 -11.32 0.35
C ALA A 289 2.98 -9.81 0.35
N TRP A 290 2.93 -9.18 -0.82
CA TRP A 290 3.01 -7.72 -0.96
C TRP A 290 1.92 -7.01 -0.17
N PHE A 291 0.69 -7.52 -0.24
CA PHE A 291 -0.45 -6.94 0.48
C PHE A 291 -0.34 -7.13 2.00
N ALA A 292 0.12 -8.31 2.45
CA ALA A 292 0.45 -8.53 3.86
C ALA A 292 1.53 -7.56 4.36
N MET A 293 2.60 -7.37 3.57
CA MET A 293 3.67 -6.43 3.90
C MET A 293 3.15 -4.99 4.02
N ALA A 294 2.35 -4.54 3.05
CA ALA A 294 1.76 -3.20 3.06
C ALA A 294 0.82 -2.98 4.26
N THR A 295 -0.04 -3.96 4.57
CA THR A 295 -0.93 -3.95 5.74
C THR A 295 -0.13 -3.90 7.04
N HIS A 296 0.94 -4.71 7.15
CA HIS A 296 1.78 -4.72 8.34
C HIS A 296 2.52 -3.38 8.54
N LEU A 297 3.09 -2.81 7.47
CA LEU A 297 3.70 -1.49 7.49
C LEU A 297 2.71 -0.41 7.94
N ALA A 298 1.47 -0.43 7.43
CA ALA A 298 0.43 0.49 7.89
C ALA A 298 0.13 0.33 9.39
N SER A 299 0.11 -0.91 9.90
CA SER A 299 -0.12 -1.18 11.33
C SER A 299 0.99 -0.66 12.25
N LEU A 300 2.27 -0.82 11.87
CA LEU A 300 3.42 -0.32 12.66
C LEU A 300 3.34 1.19 12.90
N SER A 301 2.74 1.87 11.94
CA SER A 301 2.55 3.30 11.90
C SER A 301 1.56 3.77 12.98
N VAL A 302 0.43 3.06 13.15
CA VAL A 302 -0.58 3.33 14.18
C VAL A 302 -0.11 2.83 15.55
N LEU A 303 0.53 1.67 15.59
CA LEU A 303 0.96 1.01 16.83
C LEU A 303 2.25 1.59 17.43
N ARG A 304 2.79 2.68 16.88
CA ARG A 304 4.08 3.24 17.30
C ARG A 304 4.15 3.52 18.81
N SER A 305 3.12 4.17 19.36
CA SER A 305 3.06 4.50 20.79
C SER A 305 2.94 3.26 21.67
N TYR A 306 2.18 2.25 21.22
CA TYR A 306 2.04 0.98 21.91
C TYR A 306 3.36 0.17 21.90
N LEU A 307 4.00 0.03 20.74
CA LEU A 307 5.22 -0.76 20.57
C LEU A 307 6.43 -0.16 21.30
N ARG A 308 6.42 1.15 21.60
CA ARG A 308 7.47 1.77 22.43
C ARG A 308 7.43 1.31 23.88
N ARG A 309 6.24 1.09 24.43
CA ARG A 309 6.05 0.55 25.77
C ARG A 309 6.43 -0.94 25.86
N HIS A 310 6.51 -1.63 24.71
CA HIS A 310 6.84 -3.07 24.64
C HIS A 310 8.02 -3.35 23.70
N PRO A 311 9.27 -3.05 24.11
CA PRO A 311 10.44 -3.14 23.23
C PRO A 311 10.72 -4.55 22.68
N HIS A 312 10.39 -5.60 23.43
CA HIS A 312 10.54 -6.99 22.98
C HIS A 312 9.58 -7.33 21.84
N ARG A 313 8.29 -6.96 21.96
CA ARG A 313 7.28 -7.16 20.89
C ARG A 313 7.66 -6.37 19.64
N ARG A 314 8.18 -5.15 19.83
CA ARG A 314 8.69 -4.30 18.75
C ARG A 314 9.83 -4.95 17.99
N LEU A 315 10.84 -5.48 18.70
CA LEU A 315 11.97 -6.14 18.07
C LEU A 315 11.54 -7.38 17.29
N PHE A 316 10.72 -8.23 17.89
CA PHE A 316 10.22 -9.45 17.24
C PHE A 316 9.45 -9.13 15.96
N ARG A 317 8.52 -8.17 16.02
CA ARG A 317 7.78 -7.72 14.83
C ARG A 317 8.69 -7.13 13.77
N PHE A 318 9.67 -6.32 14.16
CA PHE A 318 10.65 -5.78 13.22
C PHE A 318 11.41 -6.90 12.49
N LEU A 319 11.89 -7.91 13.21
CA LEU A 319 12.59 -9.06 12.61
C LEU A 319 11.70 -9.85 11.65
N LEU A 320 10.44 -10.12 12.03
CA LEU A 320 9.49 -10.80 11.14
C LEU A 320 9.14 -9.95 9.90
N THR A 321 8.99 -8.64 10.06
CA THR A 321 8.74 -7.72 8.94
C THR A 321 9.94 -7.67 7.99
N LEU A 322 11.15 -7.62 8.54
CA LEU A 322 12.39 -7.67 7.76
C LEU A 322 12.50 -9.00 7.00
N LEU A 323 12.17 -10.12 7.65
CA LEU A 323 12.13 -11.43 7.01
C LEU A 323 11.12 -11.45 5.85
N LEU A 324 9.88 -10.98 6.07
CA LEU A 324 8.87 -10.90 5.02
C LEU A 324 9.34 -10.01 3.86
N LEU A 325 9.95 -8.86 4.14
CA LEU A 325 10.50 -7.96 3.13
C LEU A 325 11.56 -8.66 2.28
N VAL A 326 12.54 -9.32 2.89
CA VAL A 326 13.61 -10.03 2.16
C VAL A 326 13.03 -11.13 1.28
N LEU A 327 12.13 -11.96 1.82
CA LEU A 327 11.45 -13.00 1.04
C LEU A 327 10.68 -12.41 -0.14
N LEU A 328 9.98 -11.29 0.07
CA LEU A 328 9.20 -10.62 -0.98
C LEU A 328 10.09 -10.00 -2.07
N LEU A 329 11.23 -9.41 -1.71
CA LEU A 329 12.18 -8.85 -2.67
C LEU A 329 12.74 -9.92 -3.59
N VAL A 330 13.13 -11.07 -3.03
CA VAL A 330 13.58 -12.23 -3.82
C VAL A 330 12.44 -12.76 -4.68
N ALA A 331 11.23 -12.84 -4.13
CA ALA A 331 10.08 -13.38 -4.84
C ALA A 331 9.58 -12.48 -5.99
N ALA A 332 9.84 -11.18 -5.91
CA ALA A 332 9.48 -10.20 -6.94
C ALA A 332 10.36 -10.31 -8.20
N VAL A 333 11.56 -10.90 -8.13
CA VAL A 333 12.48 -11.01 -9.28
C VAL A 333 11.83 -11.63 -10.52
N PRO A 334 11.24 -12.84 -10.48
CA PRO A 334 10.61 -13.43 -11.67
C PRO A 334 9.43 -12.62 -12.22
N THR A 335 8.73 -11.84 -11.37
CA THR A 335 7.54 -11.09 -11.79
C THR A 335 7.83 -9.98 -12.79
N VAL A 336 9.10 -9.53 -12.92
CA VAL A 336 9.48 -8.54 -13.93
C VAL A 336 9.31 -9.04 -15.36
N PHE A 337 9.20 -10.37 -15.53
CA PHE A 337 9.03 -11.04 -16.83
C PHE A 337 7.57 -11.41 -17.14
N PHE A 338 6.64 -11.20 -16.20
CA PHE A 338 5.24 -11.63 -16.29
C PHE A 338 4.37 -10.47 -16.77
N ASN A 339 4.24 -10.32 -18.08
CA ASN A 339 3.57 -9.18 -18.70
C ASN A 339 2.23 -9.59 -19.32
N TRP A 340 1.40 -10.33 -18.59
CA TRP A 340 0.07 -10.77 -19.04
C TRP A 340 -1.03 -9.79 -18.69
N ARG A 341 -0.69 -8.54 -18.35
CA ARG A 341 -1.70 -7.57 -17.91
C ARG A 341 -2.60 -7.24 -19.10
N GLU A 342 -3.74 -7.88 -19.13
CA GLU A 342 -4.75 -7.70 -20.15
C GLU A 342 -5.36 -6.31 -19.92
N ARG A 343 -4.95 -5.33 -20.71
CA ARG A 343 -5.65 -4.05 -20.73
C ARG A 343 -6.93 -4.25 -21.52
N TYR A 344 -8.00 -4.63 -20.83
CA TYR A 344 -9.34 -4.31 -21.29
C TYR A 344 -9.51 -2.79 -21.17
N PHE A 345 -8.98 -2.05 -22.14
CA PHE A 345 -9.38 -0.66 -22.28
C PHE A 345 -10.84 -0.71 -22.72
N GLU A 346 -11.76 -0.40 -21.79
CA GLU A 346 -13.15 -0.09 -22.12
C GLU A 346 -13.13 0.99 -23.19
N ALA A 347 -13.35 0.57 -24.43
CA ALA A 347 -13.40 1.42 -25.59
C ALA A 347 -14.64 2.31 -25.48
N THR A 348 -14.54 3.40 -24.71
CA THR A 348 -15.53 4.48 -24.69
C THR A 348 -15.66 5.17 -26.06
N SER A 349 -14.86 4.76 -27.05
CA SER A 349 -14.91 5.23 -28.44
C SER A 349 -15.31 4.16 -29.48
N GLY A 350 -15.72 2.95 -29.08
CA GLY A 350 -16.14 1.90 -30.02
C GLY A 350 -15.02 1.35 -30.92
N ARG A 351 -13.75 1.62 -30.57
CA ARG A 351 -12.57 1.08 -31.25
C ARG A 351 -11.75 0.27 -30.25
N GLU A 352 -11.90 -1.04 -30.31
CA GLU A 352 -11.09 -1.98 -29.55
C GLU A 352 -9.67 -2.00 -30.16
N GLU A 353 -8.74 -1.27 -29.56
CA GLU A 353 -7.31 -1.43 -29.85
C GLU A 353 -6.73 -2.39 -28.80
N MET A 354 -6.53 -3.65 -29.20
CA MET A 354 -5.88 -4.65 -28.37
C MET A 354 -4.36 -4.41 -28.39
N GLU A 355 -3.82 -3.84 -27.31
CA GLU A 355 -2.39 -3.64 -27.12
C GLU A 355 -1.74 -4.97 -26.72
N PHE A 356 -1.05 -5.64 -27.65
CA PHE A 356 -0.39 -6.91 -27.35
C PHE A 356 0.84 -6.69 -26.46
N THR A 357 0.78 -7.13 -25.21
CA THR A 357 1.89 -7.01 -24.26
C THR A 357 2.82 -8.21 -24.37
N LEU A 358 4.04 -7.98 -24.87
CA LEU A 358 5.06 -9.02 -24.97
C LEU A 358 5.45 -9.51 -23.55
N SER A 359 5.27 -10.80 -23.28
CA SER A 359 5.65 -11.46 -22.02
C SER A 359 6.71 -12.53 -22.27
N ALA A 360 7.72 -12.63 -21.40
CA ALA A 360 8.74 -13.68 -21.53
C ALA A 360 8.23 -15.04 -21.02
N ALA A 361 7.28 -15.00 -20.09
CA ALA A 361 6.67 -16.18 -19.48
C ALA A 361 5.30 -16.44 -20.09
N ASN A 362 4.95 -17.70 -20.26
CA ASN A 362 3.55 -18.12 -20.34
C ASN A 362 3.00 -18.24 -18.91
N ALA A 363 1.69 -18.04 -18.71
CA ALA A 363 1.02 -18.21 -17.43
C ALA A 363 1.25 -19.60 -16.83
N SER A 364 1.33 -20.62 -17.67
CA SER A 364 1.60 -22.02 -17.31
C SER A 364 3.07 -22.36 -17.11
N SER A 365 4.01 -21.55 -17.61
CA SER A 365 5.44 -21.86 -17.52
C SER A 365 5.88 -21.95 -16.04
N PRO A 366 6.79 -22.87 -15.67
CA PRO A 366 7.29 -22.96 -14.29
C PRO A 366 7.94 -21.65 -13.83
N ALA A 367 7.51 -21.11 -12.68
CA ALA A 367 8.01 -19.83 -12.18
C ALA A 367 9.52 -19.84 -11.88
N VAL A 368 10.05 -21.01 -11.51
CA VAL A 368 11.47 -21.23 -11.21
C VAL A 368 12.40 -20.81 -12.35
N CYS A 369 11.95 -20.92 -13.59
CA CYS A 369 12.74 -20.58 -14.77
C CYS A 369 13.07 -19.09 -14.90
N PHE A 370 12.30 -18.25 -14.20
CA PHE A 370 12.43 -16.79 -14.28
C PHE A 370 13.27 -16.19 -13.15
N PHE A 371 13.82 -17.02 -12.25
CA PHE A 371 14.78 -16.57 -11.23
C PHE A 371 16.17 -16.29 -11.83
N ASN A 372 16.53 -16.96 -12.93
CA ASN A 372 17.78 -16.68 -13.62
C ASN A 372 17.58 -15.56 -14.65
N ILE A 373 18.07 -14.36 -14.31
CA ILE A 373 17.89 -13.14 -15.11
C ILE A 373 18.50 -13.27 -16.51
N GLY A 374 19.64 -13.97 -16.65
CA GLY A 374 20.36 -14.09 -17.93
C GLY A 374 19.54 -14.84 -19.00
N PRO A 375 19.20 -16.12 -18.77
CA PRO A 375 18.36 -16.91 -19.67
C PRO A 375 16.98 -16.27 -19.89
N SER A 376 16.35 -15.71 -18.85
CA SER A 376 15.04 -15.06 -18.98
C SER A 376 15.09 -13.84 -19.91
N ARG A 377 16.16 -13.03 -19.80
CA ARG A 377 16.38 -11.90 -20.71
C ARG A 377 16.67 -12.36 -22.14
N SER A 378 17.43 -13.46 -22.31
CA SER A 378 17.64 -14.07 -23.62
C SER A 378 16.34 -14.58 -24.23
N LYS A 379 15.49 -15.28 -23.47
CA LYS A 379 14.17 -15.76 -23.91
C LYS A 379 13.28 -14.59 -24.32
N PHE A 380 13.25 -13.50 -23.55
CA PHE A 380 12.53 -12.28 -23.93
C PHE A 380 13.03 -11.68 -25.25
N SER A 381 14.35 -11.57 -25.44
CA SER A 381 14.93 -11.09 -26.71
C SER A 381 14.61 -12.02 -27.88
N GLN A 382 14.68 -13.35 -27.70
CA GLN A 382 14.34 -14.31 -28.74
C GLN A 382 12.87 -14.22 -29.15
N ILE A 383 11.96 -14.09 -28.18
CA ILE A 383 10.54 -13.87 -28.43
C ILE A 383 10.36 -12.57 -29.20
N LYS A 384 10.98 -11.46 -28.75
CA LYS A 384 10.96 -10.17 -29.44
C LYS A 384 11.43 -10.30 -30.90
N ASP A 385 12.55 -10.97 -31.14
CA ASP A 385 13.11 -11.17 -32.48
C ASP A 385 12.25 -12.09 -33.35
N HIS A 386 11.60 -13.09 -32.76
CA HIS A 386 10.64 -13.95 -33.45
C HIS A 386 9.43 -13.12 -33.91
N TYR A 387 8.82 -12.34 -33.01
CA TYR A 387 7.72 -11.43 -33.37
C TYR A 387 8.11 -10.41 -34.44
N MET A 388 9.31 -9.81 -34.35
CA MET A 388 9.79 -8.88 -35.38
C MET A 388 9.98 -9.55 -36.75
N ARG A 389 10.39 -10.82 -36.78
CA ARG A 389 10.52 -11.59 -38.03
C ARG A 389 9.15 -11.92 -38.61
N THR A 390 8.21 -12.38 -37.79
CA THR A 390 6.82 -12.63 -38.22
C THR A 390 6.19 -11.35 -38.76
N LEU A 391 6.33 -10.21 -38.08
CA LEU A 391 5.81 -8.93 -38.54
C LEU A 391 6.48 -8.39 -39.82
N ARG A 392 7.64 -8.92 -40.22
CA ARG A 392 8.30 -8.54 -41.48
C ARG A 392 7.81 -9.37 -42.66
N ASP A 393 7.23 -10.54 -42.42
CA ASP A 393 6.71 -11.42 -43.47
C ASP A 393 5.28 -11.01 -43.89
N PRO A 394 5.10 -10.41 -45.09
CA PRO A 394 3.79 -9.95 -45.55
C PRO A 394 2.77 -11.09 -45.73
N GLU A 395 3.19 -12.32 -46.00
CA GLU A 395 2.27 -13.45 -46.11
C GLU A 395 1.64 -13.79 -44.75
N SER A 396 2.43 -13.73 -43.68
CA SER A 396 1.93 -13.96 -42.32
C SER A 396 0.91 -12.90 -41.90
N ILE A 397 1.15 -11.63 -42.26
CA ILE A 397 0.21 -10.53 -42.01
C ILE A 397 -1.12 -10.78 -42.71
N SER A 398 -1.11 -11.27 -43.95
CA SER A 398 -2.36 -11.58 -44.67
C SER A 398 -3.17 -12.67 -43.95
N ARG A 399 -2.49 -13.68 -43.39
CA ARG A 399 -3.13 -14.78 -42.63
C ARG A 399 -3.76 -14.32 -41.32
N TYR A 400 -3.23 -13.26 -40.70
CA TYR A 400 -3.81 -12.65 -39.50
C TYR A 400 -4.81 -11.53 -39.80
N SER A 401 -4.82 -10.99 -41.02
CA SER A 401 -5.70 -9.89 -41.43
C SER A 401 -7.18 -10.28 -41.59
N GLU A 402 -7.50 -11.58 -41.63
CA GLU A 402 -8.88 -12.08 -41.58
C GLU A 402 -9.54 -11.87 -40.21
N PHE A 403 -8.79 -11.51 -39.17
CA PHE A 403 -9.35 -11.12 -37.88
C PHE A 403 -9.48 -9.58 -37.81
N PRO A 404 -10.70 -9.02 -37.96
CA PRO A 404 -10.92 -7.58 -38.16
C PRO A 404 -10.56 -6.68 -36.95
N SER A 405 -10.14 -7.24 -35.82
CA SER A 405 -9.84 -6.50 -34.59
C SER A 405 -8.35 -6.20 -34.37
N TYR A 406 -7.43 -6.72 -35.20
CA TYR A 406 -5.99 -6.47 -35.04
C TYR A 406 -5.52 -5.38 -36.00
N ARG A 407 -5.81 -4.11 -35.71
CA ARG A 407 -4.95 -3.06 -36.26
C ARG A 407 -3.61 -3.17 -35.56
N VAL A 408 -2.64 -3.73 -36.26
CA VAL A 408 -1.22 -3.68 -35.90
C VAL A 408 -0.87 -2.19 -35.76
N LEU A 409 -0.91 -1.68 -34.53
CA LEU A 409 -0.58 -0.30 -34.22
C LEU A 409 0.82 -0.05 -34.78
N SER A 410 0.92 0.97 -35.64
CA SER A 410 2.08 1.28 -36.47
C SER A 410 3.42 0.88 -35.83
N LEU A 411 4.08 -0.11 -36.46
CA LEU A 411 5.43 -0.61 -36.15
C LEU A 411 6.53 0.47 -36.11
N ALA A 412 6.20 1.75 -36.36
CA ALA A 412 7.16 2.84 -36.36
C ALA A 412 7.88 3.03 -35.01
N GLY A 413 7.30 2.56 -33.89
CA GLY A 413 7.90 2.68 -32.56
C GLY A 413 8.92 1.59 -32.17
N GLY A 414 9.00 0.48 -32.91
CA GLY A 414 9.74 -0.72 -32.48
C GLY A 414 9.13 -1.43 -31.27
N LEU A 415 9.41 -2.72 -31.08
CA LEU A 415 8.96 -3.44 -29.89
C LEU A 415 9.67 -2.90 -28.63
N PRO A 416 8.96 -2.73 -27.50
CA PRO A 416 9.53 -2.19 -26.27
C PRO A 416 10.72 -3.04 -25.77
N ASN A 417 11.66 -2.43 -25.07
CA ASN A 417 12.65 -3.20 -24.32
C ASN A 417 12.02 -3.73 -23.02
N LEU A 418 12.64 -4.72 -22.38
CA LEU A 418 12.14 -5.27 -21.12
C LEU A 418 11.90 -4.18 -20.06
N GLN A 419 12.75 -3.15 -20.02
CA GLN A 419 12.66 -2.02 -19.09
C GLN A 419 11.44 -1.11 -19.35
N ASP A 420 10.92 -1.14 -20.57
CA ASP A 420 9.76 -0.37 -20.99
C ASP A 420 8.45 -1.13 -20.73
N THR A 421 8.54 -2.41 -20.35
CA THR A 421 7.34 -3.19 -20.04
C THR A 421 6.68 -2.70 -18.75
N PRO A 422 5.34 -2.66 -18.69
CA PRO A 422 4.63 -2.21 -17.49
C PRO A 422 4.85 -3.15 -16.30
N ALA A 423 5.08 -4.44 -16.53
CA ALA A 423 5.44 -5.40 -15.49
C ALA A 423 6.78 -5.04 -14.81
N PHE A 424 7.83 -4.80 -15.61
CA PHE A 424 9.14 -4.40 -15.08
C PHE A 424 9.05 -3.09 -14.30
N GLN A 425 8.45 -2.06 -14.90
CA GLN A 425 8.30 -0.74 -14.26
C GLN A 425 7.46 -0.83 -12.99
N GLY A 426 6.34 -1.56 -13.04
CA GLY A 426 5.45 -1.79 -11.91
C GLY A 426 6.17 -2.48 -10.75
N THR A 427 6.92 -3.54 -11.01
CA THR A 427 7.67 -4.27 -9.98
C THR A 427 8.80 -3.43 -9.40
N VAL A 428 9.57 -2.70 -10.22
CA VAL A 428 10.64 -1.81 -9.75
C VAL A 428 10.07 -0.68 -8.89
N PHE A 429 9.03 0.01 -9.36
CA PHE A 429 8.39 1.10 -8.64
C PHE A 429 7.76 0.62 -7.32
N SER A 430 7.03 -0.50 -7.36
CA SER A 430 6.42 -1.12 -6.18
C SER A 430 7.48 -1.52 -5.14
N THR A 431 8.57 -2.12 -5.59
CA THR A 431 9.70 -2.51 -4.74
C THR A 431 10.37 -1.29 -4.10
N ALA A 432 10.62 -0.24 -4.89
CA ALA A 432 11.19 1.00 -4.38
C ALA A 432 10.28 1.66 -3.33
N ILE A 433 8.97 1.71 -3.57
CA ILE A 433 7.99 2.19 -2.59
C ILE A 433 8.07 1.37 -1.31
N LEU A 434 8.07 0.05 -1.38
CA LEU A 434 8.14 -0.82 -0.21
C LEU A 434 9.41 -0.59 0.61
N LEU A 435 10.57 -0.47 -0.05
CA LEU A 435 11.85 -0.22 0.62
C LEU A 435 11.86 1.14 1.33
N VAL A 436 11.44 2.20 0.65
CA VAL A 436 11.32 3.54 1.23
C VAL A 436 10.32 3.55 2.39
N ALA A 437 9.18 2.89 2.21
CA ALA A 437 8.12 2.76 3.20
C ALA A 437 8.58 2.01 4.46
N PHE A 438 9.33 0.92 4.30
CA PHE A 438 9.93 0.16 5.39
C PHE A 438 11.01 0.95 6.11
N PHE A 439 11.93 1.58 5.37
CA PHE A 439 13.00 2.38 5.93
C PHE A 439 12.45 3.55 6.76
N ASN A 440 11.54 4.34 6.19
CA ASN A 440 10.92 5.49 6.88
C ASN A 440 10.24 5.08 8.20
N ARG A 441 9.59 3.92 8.22
CA ARG A 441 8.94 3.39 9.43
C ARG A 441 9.94 2.87 10.44
N THR A 442 10.98 2.17 9.98
CA THR A 442 12.07 1.67 10.83
C THR A 442 12.76 2.82 11.57
N VAL A 443 13.09 3.89 10.84
CA VAL A 443 13.66 5.11 11.43
C VAL A 443 12.75 5.70 12.49
N LYS A 444 11.44 5.80 12.22
CA LYS A 444 10.46 6.29 13.20
C LYS A 444 10.30 5.36 14.41
N LEU A 445 10.48 4.07 14.22
CA LEU A 445 10.29 3.04 15.25
C LEU A 445 11.43 3.02 16.28
N PHE A 446 12.67 3.26 15.83
CA PHE A 446 13.88 3.24 16.68
C PHE A 446 14.42 4.64 16.95
N ARG A 447 14.36 5.08 18.22
CA ARG A 447 14.89 6.37 18.68
C ARG A 447 16.34 6.65 18.26
N PRO A 448 17.33 5.73 18.43
CA PRO A 448 18.71 6.01 18.05
C PRO A 448 18.86 6.27 16.55
N LEU A 449 18.16 5.51 15.69
CA LEU A 449 18.17 5.75 14.25
C LEU A 449 17.55 7.10 13.90
N SER A 450 16.42 7.45 14.52
CA SER A 450 15.82 8.77 14.30
C SER A 450 16.73 9.91 14.75
N PHE A 451 17.47 9.74 15.85
CA PHE A 451 18.37 10.75 16.37
C PHE A 451 19.60 10.93 15.47
N VAL A 452 20.22 9.83 15.03
CA VAL A 452 21.35 9.86 14.09
C VAL A 452 20.92 10.48 12.78
N LEU A 453 19.80 10.06 12.19
CA LEU A 453 19.31 10.66 10.95
C LEU A 453 18.92 12.12 11.12
N TYR A 454 18.34 12.50 12.26
CA TYR A 454 18.05 13.88 12.55
C TYR A 454 19.32 14.72 12.66
N LEU A 455 20.35 14.24 13.37
CA LEU A 455 21.60 14.96 13.55
C LEU A 455 22.47 14.99 12.28
N SER A 456 22.49 13.92 11.49
CA SER A 456 23.30 13.86 10.28
C SER A 456 22.58 14.49 9.09
N LEU A 457 21.32 14.11 8.86
CA LEU A 457 20.62 14.43 7.61
C LEU A 457 19.97 15.81 7.65
N ARG A 458 19.40 16.23 8.80
CA ARG A 458 18.73 17.53 8.90
C ARG A 458 19.66 18.72 8.65
N PRO A 459 20.86 18.82 9.26
CA PRO A 459 21.75 19.94 8.98
C PRO A 459 22.27 19.87 7.55
N ILE A 460 22.67 18.70 7.05
CA ILE A 460 23.18 18.57 5.67
C ILE A 460 22.13 18.98 4.64
N VAL A 461 20.91 18.45 4.75
CA VAL A 461 19.82 18.80 3.83
C VAL A 461 19.38 20.24 4.05
N GLY A 462 19.34 20.71 5.29
CA GLY A 462 18.97 22.08 5.63
C GLY A 462 19.95 23.10 5.06
N THR A 463 21.26 22.92 5.28
CA THR A 463 22.31 23.80 4.76
C THR A 463 22.42 23.66 3.25
N SER A 464 22.38 22.45 2.69
CA SER A 464 22.42 22.25 1.24
C SER A 464 21.21 22.88 0.55
N ALA A 465 20.00 22.75 1.11
CA ALA A 465 18.82 23.38 0.55
C ALA A 465 18.84 24.91 0.72
N GLN A 466 19.35 25.42 1.85
CA GLN A 466 19.52 26.85 2.08
C GLN A 466 20.57 27.44 1.14
N ASP A 467 21.70 26.77 0.94
CA ASP A 467 22.78 27.17 0.04
C ASP A 467 22.35 27.08 -1.42
N ALA A 468 21.64 26.02 -1.80
CA ALA A 468 21.06 25.91 -3.13
C ALA A 468 20.02 27.01 -3.37
N CYS A 469 19.15 27.27 -2.40
CA CYS A 469 18.19 28.37 -2.50
C CYS A 469 18.88 29.73 -2.56
N SER A 470 19.91 29.99 -1.74
CA SER A 470 20.60 31.27 -1.70
C SER A 470 21.37 31.53 -2.98
N ARG A 471 22.13 30.55 -3.48
CA ARG A 471 22.82 30.63 -4.78
C ARG A 471 21.86 30.79 -5.93
N TRP A 472 20.75 30.08 -5.91
CA TRP A 472 19.72 30.22 -6.94
C TRP A 472 19.04 31.59 -6.88
N LEU A 473 18.78 32.11 -5.68
CA LEU A 473 18.26 33.47 -5.47
C LEU A 473 19.25 34.52 -6.00
N GLU A 474 20.53 34.38 -5.66
CA GLU A 474 21.61 35.28 -6.07
C GLU A 474 21.84 35.26 -7.58
N TRP A 475 21.88 34.07 -8.19
CA TRP A 475 22.02 33.89 -9.63
C TRP A 475 20.87 34.50 -10.42
N THR A 476 19.65 34.42 -9.87
CA THR A 476 18.45 34.88 -10.57
C THR A 476 18.06 36.33 -10.23
N MET A 477 18.64 36.95 -9.21
CA MET A 477 18.40 38.36 -8.88
C MET A 477 19.04 39.29 -9.93
N PRO A 478 18.24 40.08 -10.68
CA PRO A 478 18.79 40.99 -11.67
C PRO A 478 19.54 42.14 -10.98
N THR A 479 20.81 42.30 -11.31
CA THR A 479 21.63 43.42 -10.83
C THR A 479 21.11 44.74 -11.42
N LYS A 480 20.47 45.55 -10.56
CA LYS A 480 20.15 46.98 -10.74
C LYS A 480 19.05 47.41 -11.72
N SER A 481 18.30 46.52 -12.37
CA SER A 481 17.24 46.95 -13.32
C SER A 481 15.85 47.12 -12.68
N LYS A 482 15.21 48.28 -12.98
CA LYS A 482 13.80 48.70 -12.84
C LYS A 482 12.84 47.73 -12.13
N LEU A 483 12.10 48.26 -11.14
CA LEU A 483 11.01 47.67 -10.34
C LEU A 483 10.16 46.60 -11.05
N VAL A 484 9.86 46.79 -12.33
CA VAL A 484 9.08 45.85 -13.17
C VAL A 484 9.74 44.49 -13.31
N ARG A 485 11.07 44.41 -13.45
CA ARG A 485 11.81 43.14 -13.58
C ARG A 485 11.83 42.36 -12.27
N ALA A 486 11.91 43.05 -11.13
CA ALA A 486 11.80 42.43 -9.81
C ALA A 486 10.39 41.87 -9.57
N HIS A 487 9.34 42.56 -10.04
CA HIS A 487 7.97 42.07 -9.92
C HIS A 487 7.72 40.84 -10.80
N LEU A 488 8.17 40.87 -12.06
CA LEU A 488 8.12 39.72 -12.97
C LEU A 488 8.90 38.53 -12.41
N TRP A 489 10.13 38.74 -11.92
CA TRP A 489 10.93 37.69 -11.30
C TRP A 489 10.24 37.08 -10.07
N ARG A 490 9.68 37.91 -9.19
CA ARG A 490 8.95 37.44 -8.01
C ARG A 490 7.74 36.59 -8.39
N SER A 491 7.03 36.96 -9.45
CA SER A 491 5.81 36.28 -9.88
C SER A 491 6.06 35.02 -10.70
N LEU A 492 7.05 35.03 -11.60
CA LEU A 492 7.30 33.93 -12.54
C LEU A 492 8.29 32.90 -12.01
N ILE A 493 9.20 33.29 -11.11
CA ILE A 493 10.33 32.45 -10.70
C ILE A 493 10.23 32.15 -9.20
N PHE A 494 10.21 33.17 -8.34
CA PHE A 494 10.21 32.95 -6.89
C PHE A 494 8.94 32.25 -6.38
N ARG A 495 7.75 32.76 -6.75
CA ARG A 495 6.47 32.19 -6.30
C ARG A 495 6.28 30.72 -6.71
N PRO A 496 6.51 30.32 -7.98
CA PRO A 496 6.42 28.92 -8.38
C PRO A 496 7.45 28.04 -7.68
N SER A 497 8.69 28.51 -7.48
CA SER A 497 9.72 27.71 -6.77
C SER A 497 9.39 27.51 -5.29
N VAL A 498 8.91 28.55 -4.60
CA VAL A 498 8.40 28.40 -3.22
C VAL A 498 7.19 27.47 -3.20
N ALA A 499 6.27 27.60 -4.17
CA ALA A 499 5.13 26.70 -4.30
C ALA A 499 5.58 25.25 -4.55
N LEU A 500 6.61 25.01 -5.35
CA LEU A 500 7.20 23.70 -5.60
C LEU A 500 7.84 23.13 -4.33
N LEU A 501 8.61 23.93 -3.58
CA LEU A 501 9.22 23.50 -2.31
C LEU A 501 8.16 23.20 -1.25
N VAL A 502 7.13 24.03 -1.14
CA VAL A 502 5.99 23.77 -0.25
C VAL A 502 5.23 22.54 -0.71
N SER A 503 5.05 22.34 -2.02
CA SER A 503 4.39 21.15 -2.57
C SER A 503 5.22 19.89 -2.33
N ALA A 504 6.54 19.94 -2.51
CA ALA A 504 7.46 18.85 -2.23
C ALA A 504 7.46 18.52 -0.73
N ARG A 505 7.49 19.54 0.14
CA ARG A 505 7.34 19.36 1.58
C ARG A 505 5.99 18.75 1.92
N MET A 506 4.90 19.25 1.35
CA MET A 506 3.56 18.69 1.53
C MET A 506 3.50 17.26 1.02
N LEU A 507 4.17 16.92 -0.08
CA LEU A 507 4.27 15.55 -0.59
C LEU A 507 5.07 14.65 0.35
N VAL A 508 6.13 15.16 1.00
CA VAL A 508 6.87 14.42 2.04
C VAL A 508 6.03 14.29 3.30
N ASP A 509 5.38 15.35 3.77
CA ASP A 509 4.50 15.34 4.95
C ASP A 509 3.26 14.46 4.70
N LEU A 510 2.76 14.42 3.47
CA LEU A 510 1.70 13.54 3.01
C LEU A 510 2.23 12.10 2.90
N ALA A 511 3.38 11.86 2.26
CA ALA A 511 3.99 10.53 2.14
C ALA A 511 4.39 9.93 3.49
N THR A 512 4.66 10.79 4.47
CA THR A 512 4.96 10.40 5.83
C THR A 512 3.73 10.40 6.76
N SER A 513 2.60 10.96 6.31
CA SER A 513 1.30 10.91 6.99
C SER A 513 0.72 9.49 6.95
N GLN A 514 -0.08 9.18 7.96
CA GLN A 514 -0.85 7.95 7.99
C GLN A 514 -1.93 7.89 6.90
N LEU A 515 -2.34 9.04 6.39
CA LEU A 515 -3.41 9.15 5.41
C LEU A 515 -2.99 8.62 4.03
N ILE A 516 -1.76 8.88 3.58
CA ILE A 516 -1.25 8.22 2.38
C ILE A 516 -1.11 6.73 2.58
N ASN A 517 -0.72 6.25 3.76
CA ASN A 517 -0.58 4.80 3.97
C ASN A 517 -1.90 4.07 3.78
N VAL A 518 -3.00 4.67 4.26
CA VAL A 518 -4.36 4.18 3.99
C VAL A 518 -4.71 4.36 2.52
N ARG A 519 -4.44 5.54 1.95
CA ARG A 519 -4.83 5.85 0.57
C ARG A 519 -4.06 5.03 -0.45
N THR A 520 -2.77 4.72 -0.30
CA THR A 520 -2.01 3.91 -1.26
C THR A 520 -2.47 2.45 -1.29
N LEU A 521 -3.14 1.98 -0.24
CA LEU A 521 -3.75 0.65 -0.22
C LEU A 521 -5.06 0.58 -1.03
N ILE A 522 -5.72 1.72 -1.33
CA ILE A 522 -7.07 1.75 -1.92
C ILE A 522 -7.09 1.72 -3.47
N PRO A 523 -6.33 2.54 -4.22
CA PRO A 523 -6.47 2.65 -5.67
C PRO A 523 -5.54 1.72 -6.45
N VAL A 524 -4.52 1.10 -5.83
CA VAL A 524 -3.55 0.28 -6.58
C VAL A 524 -4.15 -1.07 -7.02
N ARG A 525 -5.35 -1.45 -6.55
CA ARG A 525 -5.92 -2.79 -6.82
C ARG A 525 -7.42 -2.91 -7.09
N ALA A 526 -8.19 -1.82 -7.15
CA ALA A 526 -9.55 -1.91 -7.68
C ALA A 526 -9.56 -2.60 -9.07
N ALA A 527 -8.51 -2.35 -9.88
CA ALA A 527 -8.29 -3.00 -11.17
C ALA A 527 -7.62 -4.40 -11.14
N SER A 528 -7.56 -5.10 -10.01
CA SER A 528 -6.93 -6.43 -9.88
C SER A 528 -7.77 -7.43 -9.08
N ILE A 529 -8.93 -7.01 -8.55
CA ILE A 529 -9.90 -7.87 -7.86
C ILE A 529 -11.16 -8.09 -8.73
N GLU A 530 -11.34 -7.26 -9.78
CA GLU A 530 -12.36 -7.49 -10.81
C GLU A 530 -11.95 -8.54 -11.86
N GLU A 531 -10.67 -8.93 -11.90
CA GLU A 531 -10.16 -10.17 -12.54
C GLU A 531 -10.03 -11.27 -11.48
#